data_AF-F9Y7A7-F1
#
_entry.id   AF-F9Y7A7-F1
#
_cell.length_a   1.000
_cell.length_b   1.000
_cell.length_c   1.000
_cell.angle_alpha   90.00
_cell.angle_beta   90.00
_cell.angle_gamma   90.00
#
_symmetry.space_group_name_H-M   'P 1'
#
loop_
_entity.id
_entity.type
_entity.pdbx_description
1 polymer ?
#
loop_
_entity_poly.entity_id
_entity_poly.type
_entity_poly.pdbx_seq_one_letter_code
_entity_poly.pdbx_strand_id
1 'polypeptide(L)'
;MTLPLQLYRWLAPRLIARRLPKIEAAMAEAGFTARIPERMGHASLTRPAGRLIWLHGASVGEGLTLLDLAAALRAADPALQCLLTTGTVGAAKVIPPA
;
A
#
# COMPACT_ATOMS: atom_id res chain seq x y z
N MET A 1 -28.16 1.78 -0.19
CA MET A 1 -27.21 0.87 -0.87
C MET A 1 -28.02 -0.11 -1.71
N THR A 2 -27.65 -0.33 -2.98
CA THR A 2 -28.47 -1.13 -3.92
C THR A 2 -28.25 -2.63 -3.69
N LEU A 3 -29.30 -3.44 -3.86
CA LEU A 3 -29.29 -4.92 -3.77
C LEU A 3 -28.13 -5.58 -4.56
N PRO A 4 -27.82 -5.16 -5.80
CA PRO A 4 -26.67 -5.67 -6.55
C PRO A 4 -25.33 -5.50 -5.83
N LEU A 5 -25.10 -4.34 -5.19
CA LEU A 5 -23.84 -4.08 -4.48
C LEU A 5 -23.72 -4.91 -3.19
N GLN A 6 -24.83 -5.17 -2.51
CA GLN A 6 -24.86 -6.05 -1.34
C GLN A 6 -24.53 -7.49 -1.73
N LEU A 7 -25.13 -7.98 -2.83
CA LEU A 7 -24.85 -9.30 -3.37
C LEU A 7 -23.38 -9.44 -3.80
N TYR A 8 -22.85 -8.42 -4.50
CA TYR A 8 -21.44 -8.37 -4.90
C TYR A 8 -20.50 -8.41 -3.69
N ARG A 9 -20.72 -7.57 -2.68
CA ARG A 9 -19.90 -7.53 -1.46
C ARG A 9 -19.91 -8.85 -0.68
N TRP A 10 -21.01 -9.61 -0.77
CA TRP A 10 -21.12 -10.91 -0.13
C TRP A 10 -20.49 -12.03 -0.97
N LEU A 11 -20.75 -12.09 -2.28
CA LEU A 11 -20.27 -13.15 -3.16
C LEU A 11 -18.77 -13.04 -3.48
N ALA A 12 -18.29 -11.85 -3.81
CA ALA A 12 -16.93 -11.62 -4.28
C ALA A 12 -15.83 -12.21 -3.36
N PRO A 13 -15.80 -11.93 -2.04
CA PRO A 13 -14.74 -12.47 -1.18
C PRO A 13 -14.79 -14.00 -1.07
N ARG A 14 -15.98 -14.61 -1.11
CA ARG A 14 -16.15 -16.08 -1.04
C ARG A 14 -15.64 -16.77 -2.31
N LEU A 15 -15.87 -16.15 -3.47
CA LEU A 15 -15.40 -16.66 -4.76
C LEU A 15 -13.87 -16.48 -4.90
N ILE A 16 -13.34 -15.35 -4.44
CA ILE A 16 -11.90 -15.03 -4.52
C ILE A 16 -11.09 -15.81 -3.47
N ALA A 17 -11.67 -16.15 -2.31
CA ALA A 17 -10.98 -16.86 -1.22
C ALA A 17 -10.27 -18.15 -1.67
N ARG A 18 -10.85 -18.88 -2.63
CA ARG A 18 -10.23 -20.10 -3.20
C ARG A 18 -8.94 -19.84 -3.98
N ARG A 19 -8.72 -18.62 -4.44
CA ARG A 19 -7.54 -18.20 -5.21
C ARG A 19 -6.48 -17.51 -4.34
N LEU A 20 -6.84 -17.05 -3.14
CA LEU A 20 -5.93 -16.32 -2.25
C LEU A 20 -4.62 -17.06 -1.98
N PRO A 21 -4.59 -18.36 -1.62
CA PRO A 21 -3.32 -19.04 -1.34
C PRO A 21 -2.37 -19.07 -2.53
N LYS A 22 -2.92 -19.17 -3.76
CA LYS A 22 -2.11 -19.15 -4.99
C LYS A 22 -1.56 -17.75 -5.28
N ILE A 23 -2.36 -16.71 -5.02
CA ILE A 23 -1.95 -15.32 -5.18
C ILE A 23 -0.86 -14.98 -4.16
N GLU A 24 -1.03 -15.38 -2.90
CA GLU A 24 -0.03 -15.20 -1.84
C GLU A 24 1.28 -15.92 -2.16
N ALA A 25 1.21 -17.16 -2.65
CA ALA A 25 2.39 -17.91 -3.08
C ALA A 25 3.12 -17.20 -4.25
N ALA A 26 2.38 -16.76 -5.27
CA ALA A 26 2.98 -16.03 -6.40
C ALA A 26 3.61 -14.69 -5.96
N MET A 27 3.01 -14.00 -5.00
CA MET A 27 3.54 -12.76 -4.43
C MET A 27 4.78 -13.02 -3.56
N ALA A 28 4.80 -14.13 -2.82
CA ALA A 28 5.95 -14.58 -2.06
C ALA A 28 7.13 -14.90 -2.99
N GLU A 29 6.90 -15.65 -4.07
CA GLU A 29 7.90 -15.94 -5.12
C GLU A 29 8.42 -14.66 -5.80
N ALA A 30 7.53 -13.68 -6.04
CA ALA A 30 7.92 -12.39 -6.57
C ALA A 30 8.75 -11.54 -5.59
N GLY A 31 8.83 -11.90 -4.30
CA GLY A 31 9.65 -11.21 -3.31
C GLY A 31 8.89 -10.26 -2.36
N PHE A 32 7.57 -10.39 -2.26
CA PHE A 32 6.74 -9.56 -1.37
C PHE A 32 6.49 -10.17 0.02
N THR A 33 7.15 -11.28 0.38
CA THR A 33 6.85 -12.16 1.53
C THR A 33 6.44 -11.44 2.83
N ALA A 34 7.19 -10.42 3.28
CA ALA A 34 6.89 -9.71 4.53
C ALA A 34 5.79 -8.64 4.43
N ARG A 35 5.39 -8.21 3.22
CA ARG A 35 4.44 -7.11 2.98
C ARG A 35 3.22 -7.52 2.16
N ILE A 36 2.93 -8.82 2.06
CA ILE A 36 1.69 -9.36 1.47
C ILE A 36 0.44 -8.75 2.15
N PRO A 37 0.36 -8.63 3.50
CA PRO A 37 -0.83 -8.05 4.14
C PRO A 37 -1.15 -6.63 3.66
N GLU A 38 -0.14 -5.79 3.43
CA GLU A 38 -0.34 -4.43 2.93
C GLU A 38 -1.01 -4.41 1.55
N ARG A 39 -0.62 -5.34 0.67
CA ARG A 39 -1.22 -5.49 -0.67
C ARG A 39 -2.64 -6.07 -0.64
N MET A 40 -2.98 -6.74 0.46
CA MET A 40 -4.34 -7.20 0.76
C MET A 40 -5.20 -6.11 1.42
N GLY A 41 -4.66 -4.90 1.60
CA GLY A 41 -5.37 -3.77 2.22
C GLY A 41 -5.29 -3.75 3.75
N HIS A 42 -4.46 -4.60 4.36
CA HIS A 42 -4.18 -4.55 5.79
C HIS A 42 -3.04 -3.58 6.03
N ALA A 43 -3.38 -2.36 6.46
CA ALA A 43 -2.40 -1.36 6.83
C ALA A 43 -1.48 -1.87 7.96
N SER A 44 -0.18 -1.65 7.83
CA SER A 44 0.82 -2.00 8.85
C SER A 44 0.86 -1.01 10.02
N LEU A 45 0.27 0.18 9.84
CA LEU A 45 0.21 1.24 10.85
C LEU A 45 -1.22 1.80 10.97
N THR A 46 -1.57 2.25 12.17
CA THR A 46 -2.80 3.03 12.39
C THR A 46 -2.72 4.35 11.64
N ARG A 47 -3.84 4.79 11.06
CA ARG A 47 -3.90 6.10 10.40
C ARG A 47 -3.58 7.21 11.43
N PRO A 48 -2.57 8.05 11.18
CA PRO A 48 -2.27 9.16 12.07
C PRO A 48 -3.38 10.22 12.03
N ALA A 49 -3.55 10.94 13.14
CA ALA A 49 -4.48 12.06 13.21
C ALA A 49 -4.01 13.23 12.32
N GLY A 50 -4.96 14.02 11.81
CA GLY A 50 -4.66 15.21 11.02
C GLY A 50 -4.58 14.98 9.51
N ARG A 51 -3.84 15.86 8.83
CA ARG A 51 -3.72 15.88 7.36
C ARG A 51 -2.71 14.83 6.89
N LEU A 52 -3.20 13.89 6.09
CA LEU A 52 -2.39 12.83 5.49
C LEU A 52 -2.35 13.02 3.97
N ILE A 53 -1.15 13.19 3.42
CA ILE A 53 -0.89 13.23 1.98
C ILE A 53 -0.44 11.83 1.56
N TRP A 54 -1.13 11.26 0.57
CA TRP A 54 -0.75 9.97 0.00
C TRP A 54 0.08 10.18 -1.27
N LEU A 55 1.28 9.62 -1.28
CA LEU A 55 2.23 9.63 -2.39
C LEU A 55 2.39 8.19 -2.91
N HIS A 56 2.24 8.01 -4.22
CA HIS A 56 2.34 6.69 -4.85
C HIS A 56 3.41 6.70 -5.95
N GLY A 57 4.42 5.85 -5.80
CA GLY A 57 5.44 5.60 -6.82
C GLY A 57 5.16 4.32 -7.57
N ALA A 58 5.04 4.41 -8.89
CA ALA A 58 4.88 3.26 -9.79
C ALA A 58 6.23 2.56 -10.09
N SER A 59 7.35 3.24 -9.85
CA SER A 59 8.71 2.71 -10.03
C SER A 59 9.61 2.96 -8.81
N VAL A 60 10.80 2.33 -8.81
CA VAL A 60 11.84 2.59 -7.79
C VAL A 60 12.28 4.05 -7.81
N GLY A 61 12.53 4.61 -9.01
CA GLY A 61 12.98 5.99 -9.17
C GLY A 61 11.95 7.00 -8.69
N GLU A 62 10.68 6.80 -9.04
CA GLU A 62 9.59 7.64 -8.54
C GLU A 62 9.46 7.57 -7.02
N GLY A 63 9.55 6.37 -6.44
CA GLY A 63 9.51 6.21 -4.98
C GLY A 63 10.59 7.02 -4.27
N LEU A 64 11.80 7.06 -4.83
CA LEU A 64 12.91 7.87 -4.30
C LEU A 64 12.62 9.38 -4.45
N THR A 65 12.18 9.83 -5.62
CA THR A 65 11.80 11.24 -5.82
C THR A 65 10.68 11.68 -4.87
N LEU A 66 9.74 10.77 -4.56
CA LEU A 66 8.65 11.06 -3.62
C LEU A 66 9.11 11.15 -2.16
N LEU A 67 10.23 10.51 -1.77
CA LEU A 67 10.82 10.71 -0.45
C LEU A 67 11.33 12.14 -0.29
N ASP A 68 12.01 12.66 -1.32
CA ASP A 68 12.49 14.05 -1.32
C ASP A 68 11.32 15.04 -1.28
N LEU A 69 10.25 14.76 -2.04
CA LEU A 69 9.03 15.54 -1.98
C LEU A 69 8.38 15.49 -0.59
N ALA A 70 8.29 14.31 0.03
CA ALA A 70 7.74 14.17 1.37
C ALA A 70 8.55 14.96 2.40
N ALA A 71 9.87 14.96 2.29
CA ALA A 71 10.76 15.74 3.14
C ALA A 71 10.52 17.26 2.96
N ALA A 72 10.43 17.73 1.71
CA ALA A 72 10.13 19.13 1.40
C ALA A 72 8.75 19.57 1.92
N LEU A 73 7.72 18.73 1.77
CA LEU A 73 6.37 19.00 2.29
C LEU A 73 6.36 19.12 3.81
N ARG A 74 7.06 18.22 4.52
CA ARG A 74 7.18 18.26 5.99
C ARG A 74 8.03 19.43 6.48
N ALA A 75 9.01 19.88 5.69
CA ALA A 75 9.77 21.08 6.00
C ALA A 75 8.91 22.35 5.87
N ALA A 76 8.01 22.39 4.89
CA ALA A 76 7.07 23.50 4.71
C ALA A 76 5.94 23.52 5.76
N ASP A 77 5.46 22.35 6.18
CA ASP A 77 4.49 22.20 7.27
C ASP A 77 4.77 20.93 8.09
N PRO A 78 5.37 21.07 9.29
CA PRO A 78 5.69 19.94 10.16
C PRO A 78 4.48 19.13 10.64
N ALA A 79 3.26 19.67 10.55
CA ALA A 79 2.04 18.96 10.92
C ALA A 79 1.56 17.98 9.84
N LEU A 80 2.10 18.04 8.61
CA LEU A 80 1.74 17.11 7.54
C LEU A 80 2.28 15.70 7.80
N GLN A 81 1.40 14.72 7.64
CA GLN A 81 1.75 13.31 7.58
C GLN A 81 1.82 12.89 6.11
N CYS A 82 2.85 12.13 5.73
CA CYS A 82 2.99 11.60 4.37
C CYS A 82 2.98 10.08 4.41
N LEU A 83 2.09 9.46 3.62
CA LEU A 83 2.08 8.03 3.36
C LEU A 83 2.71 7.80 1.99
N LEU A 84 3.86 7.14 1.93
CA LEU A 84 4.46 6.69 0.68
C LEU A 84 4.11 5.23 0.43
N THR A 85 3.61 4.93 -0.76
CA THR A 85 3.34 3.56 -1.22
C THR A 85 4.07 3.28 -2.52
N THR A 86 4.52 2.05 -2.71
CA THR A 86 5.07 1.61 -4.00
C THR A 86 4.61 0.19 -4.31
N GLY A 87 4.46 -0.12 -5.59
CA GLY A 87 4.11 -1.46 -6.06
C GLY A 87 5.29 -2.40 -6.28
N THR A 88 6.53 -1.92 -6.10
CA THR A 88 7.74 -2.62 -6.59
C THR A 88 8.57 -3.23 -5.45
N VAL A 89 9.06 -4.45 -5.69
CA VAL A 89 9.96 -5.16 -4.75
C VAL A 89 11.29 -4.43 -4.62
N GLY A 90 11.77 -3.82 -5.71
CA GLY A 90 13.01 -3.04 -5.72
C GLY A 90 12.96 -1.86 -4.75
N ALA A 91 11.84 -1.13 -4.72
CA ALA A 91 11.69 0.00 -3.81
C ALA A 91 11.70 -0.43 -2.35
N ALA A 92 11.13 -1.59 -2.00
CA ALA A 92 11.17 -2.13 -0.63
C ALA A 92 12.59 -2.44 -0.13
N LYS A 93 13.58 -2.58 -1.03
CA LYS A 93 14.99 -2.80 -0.66
C LYS A 93 15.77 -1.51 -0.44
N VAL A 94 15.31 -0.39 -1.00
CA VAL A 94 16.06 0.87 -1.04
C VAL A 94 15.40 1.94 -0.17
N ILE A 95 14.07 1.91 -0.05
CA ILE A 95 13.31 2.81 0.81
C ILE A 95 13.33 2.26 2.24
N PRO A 96 13.83 3.04 3.22
CA PRO A 96 13.87 2.60 4.61
C PRO A 96 12.45 2.38 5.16
N PRO A 97 12.26 1.45 6.11
CA PRO A 97 11.01 1.32 6.83
C PRO A 97 10.68 2.62 7.59
N ALA A 98 9.39 2.91 7.71
CA ALA A 98 8.85 4.06 8.46
C ALA A 98 8.95 3.84 9.97
#